data_AF-A0A4R1ZQF1-F1
#
_entry.id   AF-A0A4R1ZQF1-F1
#
_cell.length_a   1.000
_cell.length_b   1.000
_cell.length_c   1.000
_cell.angle_alpha   90.00
_cell.angle_beta   90.00
_cell.angle_gamma   90.00
#
_symmetry.space_group_name_H-M   'P 1'
#
loop_
_entity.id
_entity.type
_entity.pdbx_description
1 polymer ?
#
loop_
_entity_poly.entity_id
_entity_poly.type
_entity_poly.pdbx_seq_one_letter_code
_entity_poly.pdbx_strand_id
1 'polypeptide(L)'
;MGMETYSTQVMELLSLGRTSSGISQMKIGVTQDDKYATCVIEIDEFTFLELEALGPLHGDRIRISPYSKWDPYRNSHYSSFIRTTGSTRVPLYFACSEAYIALIKQIRQGELPPVSPAKEEQVVQAILMPVPNRPDPRNGFVSRLSKIAVAILIMIGLLAILSVATGGKVDSARLLGGQVAKAEVTKSDSGLPVAHASSSVSDAAVTQDAAAVVQADQPVAVHNAVRTESHEEKPAFKIIDIDDDKKFFGLPKEYVALTFDDGPSKLTKDIVDILTEQNVPATFLFVGQNVAHYKEAVTYAAGHGMSIGNHSWDHSVLTKSDAQEQSENLSKVNIAIEALTHKPVTLFRPPYGAVNDELVASAGKQHMKTLLWNRDPEDWNAKTPEDITRYFHHVEAAGGIYVLHEDKHTVEALPAIIKYLKGKNLTFVAFK
;
A
#
# COMPACT_ATOMS: atom_id res chain seq x y z
N MET A 1 -4.35 -44.95 -2.46
CA MET A 1 -4.23 -43.49 -2.30
C MET A 1 -5.03 -43.13 -1.05
N GLY A 2 -4.36 -43.01 0.09
CA GLY A 2 -5.03 -42.73 1.36
C GLY A 2 -5.54 -41.29 1.37
N MET A 3 -6.80 -41.09 1.71
CA MET A 3 -7.31 -39.76 2.02
C MET A 3 -6.62 -39.26 3.29
N GLU A 4 -5.75 -38.25 3.16
CA GLU A 4 -5.27 -37.49 4.31
C GLU A 4 -6.48 -36.89 5.03
N THR A 5 -6.73 -37.38 6.23
CA THR A 5 -7.75 -36.85 7.13
C THR A 5 -7.22 -35.52 7.65
N TYR A 6 -7.81 -34.41 7.24
CA TYR A 6 -7.44 -33.08 7.74
C TYR A 6 -7.81 -32.96 9.22
N SER A 7 -6.87 -33.28 10.12
CA SER A 7 -6.98 -33.00 11.55
C SER A 7 -7.00 -31.48 11.75
N THR A 8 -8.07 -30.94 12.34
CA THR A 8 -8.19 -29.50 12.61
C THR A 8 -7.39 -29.14 13.85
N GLN A 9 -6.11 -28.79 13.66
CA GLN A 9 -5.27 -28.27 14.72
C GLN A 9 -5.48 -26.77 14.94
N VAL A 10 -5.63 -26.36 16.19
CA VAL A 10 -5.75 -24.94 16.59
C VAL A 10 -4.64 -24.61 17.57
N MET A 11 -3.89 -23.53 17.30
CA MET A 11 -2.87 -22.99 18.20
C MET A 11 -3.36 -21.66 18.77
N GLU A 12 -3.22 -21.45 20.08
CA GLU A 12 -3.61 -20.23 20.79
C GLU A 12 -2.43 -19.67 21.59
N LEU A 13 -2.15 -18.37 21.46
CA LEU A 13 -1.16 -17.69 22.30
C LEU A 13 -1.76 -17.44 23.69
N LEU A 14 -1.10 -17.97 24.73
CA LEU A 14 -1.53 -17.84 26.13
C LEU A 14 -0.77 -16.75 26.88
N SER A 15 0.53 -16.58 26.59
CA SER A 15 1.35 -15.49 27.13
C SER A 15 2.58 -15.25 26.28
N LEU A 16 3.07 -14.02 26.29
CA LEU A 16 4.34 -13.58 25.72
C LEU A 16 5.12 -12.86 26.82
N GLY A 17 6.41 -13.11 26.96
CA GLY A 17 7.23 -12.41 27.94
C GLY A 17 8.69 -12.87 27.95
N ARG A 18 9.48 -12.32 28.88
CA ARG A 18 10.88 -12.70 29.10
C ARG A 18 11.06 -13.45 30.42
N THR A 19 12.01 -14.37 30.48
CA THR A 19 12.46 -14.96 31.76
C THR A 19 13.17 -13.91 32.61
N SER A 20 13.41 -14.22 33.89
CA SER A 20 14.32 -13.44 34.75
C SER A 20 15.76 -13.34 34.21
N SER A 21 16.16 -14.25 33.32
CA SER A 21 17.45 -14.24 32.63
C SER A 21 17.42 -13.51 31.28
N GLY A 22 16.30 -12.88 30.92
CA GLY A 22 16.15 -12.09 29.68
C GLY A 22 15.79 -12.90 28.43
N ILE A 23 15.54 -14.21 28.55
CA ILE A 23 15.20 -15.09 27.42
C ILE A 23 13.75 -14.81 26.99
N SER A 24 13.56 -14.50 25.72
CA SER A 24 12.25 -14.28 25.10
C SER A 24 11.49 -15.59 24.90
N GLN A 25 10.25 -15.65 25.38
CA GLN A 25 9.47 -16.89 25.37
C GLN A 25 7.97 -16.62 25.17
N MET A 26 7.29 -17.59 24.57
CA MET A 26 5.85 -17.61 24.42
C MET A 26 5.24 -18.93 24.87
N LYS A 27 4.09 -18.85 25.54
CA LYS A 27 3.30 -20.02 25.95
C LYS A 27 2.16 -20.21 24.96
N ILE A 28 2.05 -21.41 24.39
CA ILE A 28 1.07 -21.76 23.36
C ILE A 28 0.19 -22.89 23.89
N GLY A 29 -1.13 -22.79 23.66
CA GLY A 29 -2.07 -23.90 23.79
C GLY A 29 -2.35 -24.50 22.42
N VAL A 30 -2.30 -25.83 22.30
CA VAL A 30 -2.49 -26.57 21.05
C VAL A 30 -3.64 -27.53 21.24
N THR A 31 -4.67 -27.41 20.41
CA THR A 31 -5.81 -28.32 20.34
C THR A 31 -5.73 -29.15 19.07
N GLN A 32 -5.77 -30.48 19.18
CA GLN A 32 -5.79 -31.41 18.06
C GLN A 32 -6.68 -32.61 18.39
N ASP A 33 -7.66 -32.92 17.54
CA ASP A 33 -8.56 -34.08 17.69
C ASP A 33 -9.08 -34.27 19.13
N ASP A 34 -9.63 -33.18 19.69
CA ASP A 34 -10.15 -33.07 21.07
C ASP A 34 -9.15 -33.21 22.22
N LYS A 35 -7.85 -33.26 21.92
CA LYS A 35 -6.76 -33.19 22.91
C LYS A 35 -6.22 -31.76 23.00
N TYR A 36 -5.95 -31.30 24.21
CA TYR A 36 -5.34 -30.00 24.47
C TYR A 36 -4.02 -30.16 25.21
N ALA A 37 -2.99 -29.48 24.75
CA ALA A 37 -1.68 -29.42 25.39
C ALA A 37 -1.20 -27.96 25.46
N THR A 38 -0.35 -27.65 26.45
CA THR A 38 0.34 -26.35 26.49
C THR A 38 1.84 -26.57 26.44
N CYS A 39 2.55 -25.76 25.67
CA CYS A 39 4.01 -25.71 25.66
C CYS A 39 4.51 -24.28 25.84
N VAL A 40 5.73 -24.16 26.35
CA VAL A 40 6.48 -22.90 26.37
C VAL A 40 7.61 -23.08 25.37
N ILE A 41 7.73 -22.14 24.43
CA ILE A 41 8.82 -22.12 23.46
C ILE A 41 9.64 -20.86 23.65
N GLU A 42 10.96 -21.03 23.53
CA GLU A 42 11.89 -19.92 23.37
C GLU A 42 11.77 -19.39 21.94
N ILE A 43 11.73 -18.07 21.80
CA ILE A 43 11.69 -17.40 20.51
C ILE A 43 12.84 -16.41 20.43
N ASP A 44 13.36 -16.20 19.22
CA ASP A 44 14.42 -15.23 18.99
C ASP A 44 13.94 -13.80 19.29
N GLU A 45 14.90 -12.91 19.56
CA GLU A 45 14.61 -11.52 19.94
C GLU A 45 13.88 -10.75 18.84
N PHE A 46 14.19 -11.01 17.57
CA PHE A 46 13.51 -10.36 16.44
C PHE A 46 12.02 -10.71 16.44
N THR A 47 11.66 -11.99 16.46
CA THR A 47 10.26 -12.41 16.52
C THR A 47 9.57 -11.88 17.79
N PHE A 48 10.25 -11.86 18.93
CA PHE A 48 9.68 -11.35 20.18
C PHE A 48 9.27 -9.87 20.07
N LEU A 49 10.14 -9.02 19.52
CA LEU A 49 9.88 -7.60 19.39
C LEU A 49 8.73 -7.31 18.40
N GLU A 50 8.67 -8.06 17.30
CA GLU A 50 7.57 -7.99 16.33
C GLU A 50 6.22 -8.36 16.97
N LEU A 51 6.20 -9.37 17.85
CA LEU A 51 5.02 -9.75 18.60
C LEU A 51 4.60 -8.70 19.63
N GLU A 52 5.57 -8.09 20.32
CA GLU A 52 5.32 -7.04 21.32
C GLU A 52 4.78 -5.76 20.67
N ALA A 53 5.21 -5.45 19.44
CA ALA A 53 4.75 -4.30 18.66
C ALA A 53 3.27 -4.37 18.25
N LEU A 54 2.65 -5.56 18.28
CA LEU A 54 1.21 -5.74 17.99
C LEU A 54 0.29 -5.14 19.07
N GLY A 55 0.86 -4.61 20.15
CA GLY A 55 0.14 -4.03 21.27
C GLY A 55 -0.20 -5.05 22.35
N PRO A 56 -0.96 -4.66 23.39
CA PRO A 56 -1.22 -5.56 24.52
C PRO A 56 -1.98 -6.79 24.05
N LEU A 57 -1.36 -7.96 24.24
CA LEU A 57 -1.92 -9.27 23.90
C LEU A 57 -2.65 -9.93 25.09
N HIS A 58 -2.80 -9.20 26.20
CA HIS A 58 -3.38 -9.73 27.44
C HIS A 58 -4.91 -9.72 27.42
N GLY A 59 -5.52 -10.86 27.79
CA GLY A 59 -6.98 -10.98 27.95
C GLY A 59 -7.77 -11.26 26.68
N ASP A 60 -7.15 -11.13 25.50
CA ASP A 60 -7.75 -11.49 24.22
C ASP A 60 -7.53 -12.97 23.86
N ARG A 61 -8.47 -13.56 23.11
CA ARG A 61 -8.23 -14.86 22.49
C ARG A 61 -7.44 -14.65 21.21
N ILE A 62 -6.20 -15.13 21.18
CA ILE A 62 -5.29 -14.96 20.05
C ILE A 62 -5.02 -16.34 19.44
N ARG A 63 -5.54 -16.56 18.23
CA ARG A 63 -5.24 -17.78 17.47
C ARG A 63 -4.04 -17.56 16.57
N ILE A 64 -3.10 -18.50 16.61
CA ILE A 64 -1.87 -18.47 15.82
C ILE A 64 -2.11 -19.19 14.50
N SER A 65 -1.68 -18.58 13.40
CA SER A 65 -1.58 -19.28 12.12
C SER A 65 -0.46 -20.32 12.19
N PRO A 66 -0.74 -21.61 11.94
CA PRO A 66 0.31 -22.64 11.84
C PRO A 66 1.05 -22.60 10.49
N TYR A 67 0.76 -21.58 9.68
CA TYR A 67 1.34 -21.34 8.37
C TYR A 67 1.89 -19.92 8.30
N SER A 68 3.21 -19.81 8.22
CA SER A 68 3.89 -18.57 7.85
C SER A 68 4.00 -18.47 6.33
N LYS A 69 4.07 -17.25 5.83
CA LYS A 69 4.25 -16.94 4.42
C LYS A 69 5.59 -16.24 4.23
N TRP A 70 6.22 -16.46 3.09
CA TRP A 70 7.34 -15.62 2.65
C TRP A 70 6.76 -14.36 2.03
N ASP A 71 7.22 -13.19 2.48
CA ASP A 71 6.96 -11.93 1.81
C ASP A 71 8.23 -11.51 1.06
N PRO A 72 8.20 -11.58 -0.28
CA PRO A 72 9.35 -11.21 -1.09
C PRO A 72 9.64 -9.70 -1.06
N TYR A 73 8.66 -8.86 -0.72
CA TYR A 73 8.82 -7.39 -0.69
C TYR A 73 9.58 -6.91 0.52
N ARG A 74 9.39 -7.60 1.65
CA ARG A 74 10.06 -7.28 2.90
C ARG A 74 11.24 -8.20 3.21
N ASN A 75 11.55 -9.13 2.30
CA ASN A 75 12.59 -10.15 2.43
C ASN A 75 12.57 -10.84 3.81
N SER A 76 11.36 -11.16 4.28
CA SER A 76 11.14 -11.73 5.60
C SER A 76 9.95 -12.67 5.56
N HIS A 77 9.91 -13.60 6.50
CA HIS A 77 8.71 -14.39 6.73
C HIS A 77 7.72 -13.62 7.58
N TYR A 78 6.43 -13.84 7.33
CA TYR A 78 5.33 -13.26 8.07
C TYR A 78 4.43 -14.37 8.57
N SER A 79 4.05 -14.26 9.83
CA SER A 79 2.99 -15.06 10.41
C SER A 79 1.83 -14.15 10.81
N SER A 80 0.74 -14.75 11.23
CA SER A 80 -0.44 -13.99 11.61
C SER A 80 -1.14 -14.57 12.81
N PHE A 81 -1.81 -13.68 13.54
CA PHE A 81 -2.79 -14.06 14.54
C PHE A 81 -4.18 -13.58 14.17
N ILE A 82 -5.18 -14.27 14.69
CA ILE A 82 -6.55 -13.74 14.77
C ILE A 82 -6.81 -13.36 16.22
N ARG A 83 -6.81 -12.06 16.50
CA ARG A 83 -7.23 -11.51 17.79
C ARG A 83 -8.76 -11.49 17.83
N THR A 84 -9.34 -12.13 18.84
CA THR A 84 -10.78 -12.12 19.08
C THR A 84 -11.09 -11.40 20.38
N THR A 85 -11.76 -10.25 20.28
CA THR A 85 -12.18 -9.42 21.42
C THR A 85 -13.71 -9.28 21.36
N GLY A 86 -14.41 -9.98 22.25
CA GLY A 86 -15.87 -10.07 22.19
C GLY A 86 -16.35 -10.74 20.90
N SER A 87 -17.07 -10.00 20.05
CA SER A 87 -17.54 -10.46 18.73
C SER A 87 -16.60 -10.09 17.58
N THR A 88 -15.60 -9.24 17.80
CA THR A 88 -14.71 -8.76 16.75
C THR A 88 -13.55 -9.71 16.54
N ARG A 89 -13.21 -10.00 15.28
CA ARG A 89 -12.05 -10.79 14.87
C ARG A 89 -11.15 -9.92 14.00
N VAL A 90 -9.93 -9.64 14.46
CA VAL A 90 -8.97 -8.79 13.75
C VAL A 90 -7.75 -9.63 13.39
N PRO A 91 -7.39 -9.75 12.09
CA PRO A 91 -6.12 -10.33 11.70
C PRO A 91 -4.98 -9.37 12.03
N LEU A 92 -3.93 -9.87 12.67
CA LEU A 92 -2.69 -9.16 12.96
C LEU A 92 -1.55 -9.91 12.27
N TYR A 93 -0.66 -9.19 11.61
CA TYR A 93 0.48 -9.74 10.90
C TYR A 93 1.77 -9.24 11.54
N PHE A 94 2.78 -10.09 11.61
CA PHE A 94 4.08 -9.77 12.20
C PHE A 94 5.17 -10.49 11.42
N ALA A 95 6.34 -9.86 11.32
CA ALA A 95 7.51 -10.52 10.76
C ALA A 95 8.03 -11.58 11.75
N CYS A 96 8.61 -12.66 11.25
CA CYS A 96 9.10 -13.76 12.09
C CYS A 96 10.34 -14.41 11.50
N SER A 97 11.18 -14.96 12.36
CA SER A 97 12.41 -15.64 11.96
C SER A 97 12.15 -17.04 11.39
N GLU A 98 13.12 -17.60 10.68
CA GLU A 98 13.10 -19.01 10.27
C GLU A 98 13.07 -19.96 11.49
N ALA A 99 13.69 -19.58 12.61
CA ALA A 99 13.69 -20.37 13.84
C ALA A 99 12.28 -20.49 14.43
N TYR A 100 11.52 -19.39 14.45
CA TYR A 100 10.11 -19.40 14.83
C TYR A 100 9.29 -20.31 13.90
N ILE A 101 9.51 -20.23 12.59
CA ILE A 101 8.79 -21.07 11.61
C ILE A 101 9.07 -22.56 11.84
N ALA A 102 10.32 -22.91 12.11
CA ALA A 102 10.70 -24.29 12.42
C ALA A 102 9.99 -24.79 13.69
N LEU A 103 9.94 -23.98 14.75
CA LEU A 103 9.24 -24.31 16.00
C LEU A 103 7.74 -24.53 15.78
N ILE A 104 7.06 -23.61 15.08
CA ILE A 104 5.63 -23.75 14.78
C ILE A 104 5.36 -24.98 13.90
N LYS A 105 6.27 -25.28 12.95
CA LYS A 105 6.16 -26.47 12.10
C LYS A 105 6.31 -27.76 12.91
N GLN A 106 7.23 -27.83 13.88
CA GLN A 106 7.38 -28.98 14.78
C GLN A 106 6.11 -29.21 15.60
N ILE A 107 5.59 -28.15 16.23
CA ILE A 107 4.32 -28.22 16.99
C ILE A 107 3.17 -28.68 16.10
N ARG A 108 3.15 -28.23 14.83
CA ARG A 108 2.14 -28.65 13.85
C ARG A 108 2.20 -30.15 13.54
N GLN A 109 3.39 -30.71 13.54
CA GLN A 109 3.64 -32.13 13.26
C GLN A 109 3.44 -33.02 14.50
N GLY A 110 3.03 -32.45 15.64
CA GLY A 110 2.86 -33.17 16.91
C GLY A 110 4.16 -33.36 17.69
N GLU A 111 5.26 -32.78 17.22
CA GLU A 111 6.56 -32.77 17.90
C GLU A 111 6.58 -31.56 18.84
N LEU A 112 6.14 -31.76 20.09
CA LEU A 112 6.30 -30.73 21.12
C LEU A 112 7.79 -30.56 21.42
N PRO A 113 8.35 -29.34 21.31
CA PRO A 113 9.77 -29.12 21.54
C PRO A 113 10.15 -29.51 22.98
N PRO A 114 11.39 -30.00 23.20
CA PRO A 114 11.86 -30.39 24.52
C PRO A 114 11.84 -29.17 25.45
N VAL A 115 11.22 -29.34 26.62
CA VAL A 115 11.22 -28.32 27.68
C VAL A 115 12.68 -28.06 28.07
N SER A 116 13.13 -26.80 27.91
CA SER A 116 14.47 -26.40 28.32
C SER A 116 14.65 -26.66 29.83
N PRO A 117 15.71 -27.38 30.26
CA PRO A 117 15.92 -27.75 31.65
C PRO A 117 16.51 -26.57 32.42
N ALA A 118 15.71 -25.52 32.63
CA ALA A 118 16.02 -24.45 33.57
C ALA A 118 14.74 -24.07 34.31
N LYS A 119 14.58 -24.74 35.46
CA LYS A 119 13.53 -24.61 36.47
C LYS A 119 12.24 -25.38 36.19
N GLU A 120 12.30 -26.63 36.63
CA GLU A 120 11.20 -27.35 37.30
C GLU A 120 10.48 -26.45 38.31
N GLU A 121 9.58 -25.59 37.85
CA GLU A 121 8.55 -24.98 38.70
C GLU A 121 7.37 -24.48 37.84
N GLN A 122 6.92 -25.32 36.91
CA GLN A 122 5.53 -25.40 36.50
C GLN A 122 5.35 -26.75 35.80
N VAL A 123 5.17 -27.77 36.65
CA VAL A 123 4.85 -29.13 36.28
C VAL A 123 3.77 -29.12 35.21
N VAL A 124 4.10 -29.76 34.08
CA VAL A 124 3.15 -30.25 33.08
C VAL A 124 2.18 -31.17 33.82
N GLN A 125 1.04 -30.62 34.21
CA GLN A 125 -0.14 -31.45 34.39
C GLN A 125 -0.68 -31.69 32.99
N ALA A 126 -0.22 -32.78 32.37
CA ALA A 126 -0.94 -33.44 31.30
C ALA A 126 -2.26 -33.97 31.89
N ILE A 127 -3.19 -33.06 32.17
CA ILE A 127 -4.58 -33.43 32.39
C ILE A 127 -5.20 -33.43 31.00
N LEU A 128 -5.68 -34.60 30.58
CA LEU A 128 -6.80 -34.70 29.64
C LEU A 128 -7.98 -33.92 30.28
N MET A 129 -7.96 -32.60 30.18
CA MET A 129 -9.09 -31.79 30.61
C MET A 129 -10.11 -31.83 29.49
N PRO A 130 -11.40 -32.07 29.79
CA PRO A 130 -12.45 -31.69 28.87
C PRO A 130 -12.28 -30.21 28.53
N VAL A 131 -12.60 -29.82 27.30
CA VAL A 131 -12.67 -28.42 26.86
C VAL A 131 -13.28 -27.59 28.00
N PRO A 132 -12.58 -26.57 28.55
CA PRO A 132 -13.11 -25.80 29.64
C PRO A 132 -14.44 -25.18 29.20
N ASN A 133 -15.55 -25.58 29.85
CA ASN A 133 -16.82 -24.87 29.71
C ASN A 133 -16.62 -23.48 30.32
N ARG A 134 -16.18 -22.53 29.49
CA ARG A 134 -16.26 -21.10 29.81
C ARG A 134 -17.65 -20.60 29.43
N PRO A 135 -18.25 -19.72 30.25
CA PRO A 135 -19.62 -19.30 30.05
C PRO A 135 -19.79 -18.73 28.64
N ASP A 136 -20.78 -19.23 27.91
CA ASP A 136 -21.18 -18.69 26.61
C ASP A 136 -21.55 -17.20 26.82
N PRO A 137 -20.91 -16.25 26.09
CA PRO A 137 -21.29 -14.85 26.18
C PRO A 137 -22.76 -14.60 25.80
N ARG A 138 -23.43 -15.58 25.15
CA ARG A 138 -24.86 -15.54 24.86
C ARG A 138 -25.74 -15.64 26.11
N ASN A 139 -25.25 -16.16 27.24
CA ASN A 139 -26.00 -16.17 28.50
C ASN A 139 -25.86 -14.87 29.33
N GLY A 140 -25.00 -13.94 28.92
CA GLY A 140 -24.92 -12.60 29.51
C GLY A 140 -25.94 -11.61 28.92
N PHE A 141 -26.47 -11.90 27.73
CA PHE A 141 -27.36 -10.99 27.01
C PHE A 141 -28.81 -11.07 27.49
N VAL A 142 -29.27 -12.29 27.86
CA VAL A 142 -30.65 -12.50 28.34
C VAL A 142 -30.89 -11.88 29.72
N SER A 143 -29.87 -11.81 30.59
CA SER A 143 -30.00 -11.19 31.93
C SER A 143 -29.83 -9.67 31.95
N ARG A 144 -29.22 -9.08 30.91
CA ARG A 144 -29.09 -7.62 30.75
C ARG A 144 -30.26 -7.02 29.98
N LEU A 145 -30.76 -7.70 28.95
CA LEU A 145 -32.00 -7.31 28.26
C LEU A 145 -33.21 -7.35 29.19
N SER A 146 -33.31 -8.33 30.11
CA SER A 146 -34.41 -8.37 31.07
C SER A 146 -34.37 -7.22 32.07
N LYS A 147 -33.18 -6.80 32.50
CA LYS A 147 -33.03 -5.64 33.41
C LYS A 147 -33.27 -4.31 32.70
N ILE A 148 -32.83 -4.17 31.45
CA ILE A 148 -33.11 -2.97 30.63
C ILE A 148 -34.60 -2.92 30.26
N ALA A 149 -35.22 -4.04 29.91
CA ALA A 149 -36.66 -4.11 29.63
C ALA A 149 -37.51 -3.83 30.87
N VAL A 150 -37.11 -4.31 32.06
CA VAL A 150 -37.76 -3.97 33.34
C VAL A 150 -37.56 -2.49 33.68
N ALA A 151 -36.37 -1.92 33.45
CA ALA A 151 -36.13 -0.50 33.66
C ALA A 151 -36.94 0.38 32.69
N ILE A 152 -37.08 -0.04 31.42
CA ILE A 152 -37.91 0.64 30.42
C ILE A 152 -39.40 0.52 30.78
N LEU A 153 -39.87 -0.63 31.26
CA LEU A 153 -41.25 -0.80 31.73
C LEU A 153 -41.55 0.03 32.99
N ILE A 154 -40.60 0.14 33.92
CA ILE A 154 -40.71 1.02 35.09
C ILE A 154 -40.72 2.49 34.66
N MET A 155 -39.90 2.87 33.67
CA MET A 155 -39.86 4.26 33.16
C MET A 155 -41.13 4.62 32.39
N ILE A 156 -41.67 3.70 31.58
CA ILE A 156 -42.97 3.86 30.89
C ILE A 156 -44.11 3.92 31.90
N GLY A 157 -44.06 3.11 32.97
CA GLY A 157 -45.02 3.19 34.07
C GLY A 157 -44.97 4.53 34.81
N LEU A 158 -43.78 5.05 35.10
CA LEU A 158 -43.60 6.38 35.70
C LEU A 158 -44.06 7.52 34.78
N LEU A 159 -43.83 7.41 33.48
CA LEU A 159 -44.30 8.37 32.46
C LEU A 159 -45.82 8.31 32.28
N ALA A 160 -46.43 7.13 32.34
CA ALA A 160 -47.89 6.98 32.30
C ALA A 160 -48.56 7.54 33.57
N ILE A 161 -47.93 7.36 34.74
CA ILE A 161 -48.40 7.95 36.00
C ILE A 161 -48.27 9.48 35.97
N LEU A 162 -47.19 10.03 35.40
CA LEU A 162 -47.05 11.47 35.18
C LEU A 162 -48.08 12.01 34.17
N SER A 163 -48.43 11.24 33.15
CA SER A 163 -49.39 11.66 32.12
C SER A 163 -50.86 11.63 32.58
N VAL A 164 -51.17 10.93 33.67
CA VAL A 164 -52.50 10.97 34.33
C VAL A 164 -52.56 12.10 35.37
N ALA A 165 -51.40 12.57 35.87
CA ALA A 165 -51.32 13.66 36.84
C ALA A 165 -51.31 15.07 36.22
N THR A 166 -51.17 15.19 34.90
CA THR A 166 -51.31 16.47 34.19
C THR A 166 -52.34 16.32 33.06
N GLY A 167 -53.60 16.60 33.38
CA GLY A 167 -54.63 16.75 32.35
C GLY A 167 -54.28 17.92 31.42
N GLY A 168 -53.99 17.63 30.15
CA GLY A 168 -53.74 18.68 29.15
C GLY A 168 -53.48 18.11 27.76
N LYS A 169 -54.45 18.27 26.85
CA LYS A 169 -54.34 18.00 25.40
C LYS A 169 -53.13 18.71 24.78
N VAL A 170 -52.33 18.02 23.96
CA VAL A 170 -51.43 18.67 22.98
C VAL A 170 -51.37 17.89 21.67
N ASP A 171 -51.67 18.59 20.58
CA ASP A 171 -51.66 18.14 19.19
C ASP A 171 -50.25 17.85 18.66
N SER A 172 -50.11 16.72 17.96
CA SER A 172 -48.85 16.23 17.39
C SER A 172 -48.62 16.76 15.97
N ALA A 173 -48.19 18.01 15.83
CA ALA A 173 -47.71 18.54 14.55
C ALA A 173 -46.70 19.67 14.73
N ARG A 174 -45.48 19.33 15.14
CA ARG A 174 -44.25 20.12 14.91
C ARG A 174 -43.07 19.44 15.61
N LEU A 175 -42.28 18.68 14.86
CA LEU A 175 -40.88 18.40 15.24
C LEU A 175 -40.06 17.88 14.05
N LEU A 176 -40.29 18.40 12.84
CA LEU A 176 -39.33 18.33 11.73
C LEU A 176 -39.56 19.56 10.84
N GLY A 177 -38.86 20.67 11.14
CA GLY A 177 -38.91 21.87 10.31
C GLY A 177 -38.33 23.07 11.03
N GLY A 178 -37.09 23.42 10.70
CA GLY A 178 -36.40 24.58 11.26
C GLY A 178 -35.11 24.89 10.51
N GLN A 179 -35.24 25.35 9.26
CA GLN A 179 -34.19 26.06 8.54
C GLN A 179 -33.86 27.38 9.24
N VAL A 180 -32.58 27.72 9.22
CA VAL A 180 -32.00 28.95 9.75
C VAL A 180 -32.03 30.06 8.70
N ALA A 181 -32.47 31.23 9.17
CA ALA A 181 -32.19 32.60 8.73
C ALA A 181 -32.57 33.07 7.31
N LYS A 182 -33.63 33.88 7.29
CA LYS A 182 -33.92 34.90 6.27
C LYS A 182 -33.50 36.26 6.85
N ALA A 183 -32.57 36.95 6.19
CA ALA A 183 -32.34 38.38 6.41
C ALA A 183 -33.16 39.17 5.37
N GLU A 184 -33.82 40.21 5.84
CA GLU A 184 -34.68 41.11 5.08
C GLU A 184 -34.03 42.49 5.04
N VAL A 185 -33.84 43.05 3.85
CA VAL A 185 -33.69 44.50 3.64
C VAL A 185 -34.46 44.91 2.38
N THR A 186 -35.07 46.07 2.50
CA THR A 186 -36.18 46.71 1.77
C THR A 186 -35.88 47.18 0.33
N LYS A 187 -36.98 47.28 -0.45
CA LYS A 187 -37.15 47.84 -1.80
C LYS A 187 -36.60 49.26 -2.01
N SER A 188 -36.12 49.57 -3.22
CA SER A 188 -36.63 50.69 -4.04
C SER A 188 -36.24 50.59 -5.53
N ASP A 189 -37.27 50.41 -6.34
CA ASP A 189 -37.62 50.98 -7.65
C ASP A 189 -36.63 51.26 -8.82
N SER A 190 -37.19 50.97 -10.01
CA SER A 190 -36.99 51.55 -11.35
C SER A 190 -35.79 51.15 -12.22
N GLY A 191 -36.09 50.62 -13.43
CA GLY A 191 -35.33 50.99 -14.65
C GLY A 191 -34.84 49.91 -15.63
N LEU A 192 -35.74 49.18 -16.29
CA LEU A 192 -35.67 48.77 -17.73
C LEU A 192 -34.56 47.78 -18.24
N PRO A 193 -34.78 47.06 -19.37
CA PRO A 193 -34.73 45.61 -19.34
C PRO A 193 -33.83 44.92 -20.41
N VAL A 194 -33.53 43.63 -20.15
CA VAL A 194 -33.61 42.47 -21.09
C VAL A 194 -32.76 42.48 -22.37
N ALA A 195 -31.83 41.53 -22.52
CA ALA A 195 -32.08 40.25 -23.21
C ALA A 195 -30.80 39.42 -23.46
N HIS A 196 -30.83 38.14 -23.03
CA HIS A 196 -30.22 37.01 -23.77
C HIS A 196 -30.89 36.92 -25.16
N ALA A 197 -30.39 36.33 -26.24
CA ALA A 197 -29.70 35.07 -26.42
C ALA A 197 -29.36 34.90 -27.91
N SER A 198 -28.46 33.95 -28.20
CA SER A 198 -28.51 32.99 -29.30
C SER A 198 -28.57 33.39 -30.79
N SER A 199 -27.66 32.69 -31.49
CA SER A 199 -27.88 31.84 -32.67
C SER A 199 -27.79 32.38 -34.10
N SER A 200 -27.03 31.59 -34.87
CA SER A 200 -27.30 31.04 -36.22
C SER A 200 -27.06 31.87 -37.48
N VAL A 201 -26.07 31.38 -38.25
CA VAL A 201 -26.02 30.98 -39.68
C VAL A 201 -26.70 31.87 -40.75
N SER A 202 -25.91 32.36 -41.73
CA SER A 202 -25.86 31.94 -43.16
C SER A 202 -25.56 33.07 -44.16
N ASP A 203 -24.63 32.75 -45.08
CA ASP A 203 -24.44 33.17 -46.48
C ASP A 203 -24.29 34.65 -46.91
N ALA A 204 -23.19 34.99 -47.59
CA ALA A 204 -23.05 34.81 -49.06
C ALA A 204 -21.84 35.56 -49.68
N ALA A 205 -21.31 34.97 -50.78
CA ALA A 205 -20.57 35.55 -51.93
C ALA A 205 -19.11 36.05 -51.72
N VAL A 206 -18.07 35.37 -52.22
CA VAL A 206 -17.58 35.17 -53.62
C VAL A 206 -16.83 36.39 -54.19
N THR A 207 -15.53 36.22 -54.46
CA THR A 207 -14.91 36.42 -55.79
C THR A 207 -13.50 35.81 -55.84
N GLN A 208 -13.22 35.18 -56.97
CA GLN A 208 -11.97 34.54 -57.39
C GLN A 208 -11.00 35.59 -57.96
N ASP A 209 -9.69 35.33 -57.90
CA ASP A 209 -8.87 35.40 -59.12
C ASP A 209 -7.58 34.58 -59.03
N ALA A 210 -7.07 34.20 -60.21
CA ALA A 210 -6.28 33.02 -60.48
C ALA A 210 -4.76 33.24 -60.66
N ALA A 211 -4.04 32.12 -60.47
CA ALA A 211 -2.86 31.60 -61.20
C ALA A 211 -1.83 32.53 -61.86
N ALA A 212 -0.55 32.28 -61.54
CA ALA A 212 0.54 32.26 -62.52
C ALA A 212 1.66 31.28 -62.11
N VAL A 213 2.05 30.42 -63.05
CA VAL A 213 3.15 29.44 -63.01
C VAL A 213 4.21 29.93 -63.99
N VAL A 214 5.51 29.96 -63.62
CA VAL A 214 6.65 29.66 -64.54
C VAL A 214 7.89 29.18 -63.75
N GLN A 215 8.22 27.91 -64.04
CA GLN A 215 9.49 27.17 -64.18
C GLN A 215 10.90 27.66 -63.76
N ALA A 216 11.73 26.63 -63.56
CA ALA A 216 13.07 26.50 -62.97
C ALA A 216 14.27 26.99 -63.81
N ASP A 217 15.38 27.30 -63.11
CA ASP A 217 16.74 26.94 -63.52
C ASP A 217 17.69 26.82 -62.28
N GLN A 218 18.56 25.81 -62.27
CA GLN A 218 19.60 25.47 -61.28
C GLN A 218 20.97 26.10 -61.68
N PRO A 219 22.12 25.90 -60.99
CA PRO A 219 22.43 25.47 -59.61
C PRO A 219 23.43 26.44 -58.89
N VAL A 220 23.45 26.50 -57.55
CA VAL A 220 24.58 27.16 -56.83
C VAL A 220 25.05 26.37 -55.60
N ALA A 221 26.28 25.87 -55.74
CA ALA A 221 27.34 25.61 -54.76
C ALA A 221 27.01 25.11 -53.35
N VAL A 222 27.37 23.85 -53.14
CA VAL A 222 27.68 23.21 -51.86
C VAL A 222 28.74 24.02 -51.11
N HIS A 223 28.43 24.53 -49.92
CA HIS A 223 29.41 24.92 -48.90
C HIS A 223 28.98 24.36 -47.54
N ASN A 224 29.71 23.32 -47.13
CA ASN A 224 29.96 22.84 -45.76
C ASN A 224 28.90 23.16 -44.70
N ALA A 225 27.93 22.26 -44.58
CA ALA A 225 27.26 22.04 -43.31
C ALA A 225 28.30 21.54 -42.29
N VAL A 226 28.63 22.40 -41.33
CA VAL A 226 29.28 21.98 -40.08
C VAL A 226 28.34 20.96 -39.45
N ARG A 227 28.76 19.69 -39.47
CA ARG A 227 28.19 18.66 -38.61
C ARG A 227 28.42 19.12 -37.17
N THR A 228 27.38 19.62 -36.53
CA THR A 228 27.30 19.57 -35.08
C THR A 228 27.18 18.11 -34.74
N GLU A 229 28.29 17.49 -34.36
CA GLU A 229 28.29 16.18 -33.73
C GLU A 229 27.33 16.27 -32.55
N SER A 230 26.23 15.51 -32.62
CA SER A 230 25.38 15.25 -31.47
C SER A 230 26.26 14.56 -30.44
N HIS A 231 26.71 15.32 -29.44
CA HIS A 231 27.19 14.74 -28.20
C HIS A 231 26.03 13.94 -27.62
N GLU A 232 26.06 12.63 -27.87
CA GLU A 232 25.34 11.67 -27.07
C GLU A 232 25.98 11.74 -25.68
N GLU A 233 25.43 12.58 -24.81
CA GLU A 233 25.81 12.60 -23.39
C GLU A 233 25.60 11.20 -22.85
N LYS A 234 26.72 10.50 -22.59
CA LYS A 234 26.71 9.29 -21.78
C LYS A 234 25.93 9.61 -20.50
N PRO A 235 24.90 8.83 -20.12
CA PRO A 235 24.25 9.06 -18.84
C PRO A 235 25.31 8.97 -17.75
N ALA A 236 25.37 9.96 -16.85
CA ALA A 236 26.33 10.06 -15.76
C ALA A 236 26.18 8.94 -14.70
N PHE A 237 25.29 7.97 -14.96
CA PHE A 237 24.82 6.97 -14.03
C PHE A 237 24.71 5.61 -14.70
N LYS A 238 24.94 4.54 -13.91
CA LYS A 238 24.74 3.17 -14.37
C LYS A 238 23.23 2.92 -14.48
N ILE A 239 22.76 2.78 -15.71
CA ILE A 239 21.43 2.25 -15.99
C ILE A 239 21.55 0.73 -15.98
N ILE A 240 20.71 0.05 -15.19
CA ILE A 240 20.67 -1.41 -15.15
C ILE A 240 19.58 -1.88 -16.09
N ASP A 241 19.99 -2.66 -17.08
CA ASP A 241 19.10 -3.46 -17.91
C ASP A 241 18.69 -4.69 -17.07
N ILE A 242 17.39 -4.86 -16.83
CA ILE A 242 16.86 -5.98 -16.05
C ILE A 242 16.86 -7.22 -16.95
N ASP A 243 17.44 -8.35 -16.55
CA ASP A 243 17.34 -9.58 -17.36
C ASP A 243 15.87 -10.04 -17.54
N ASP A 244 15.58 -10.80 -18.60
CA ASP A 244 14.23 -11.30 -18.95
C ASP A 244 13.60 -12.26 -17.89
N ASP A 245 14.27 -12.44 -16.76
CA ASP A 245 13.74 -13.16 -15.61
C ASP A 245 12.49 -12.45 -15.09
N LYS A 246 11.43 -13.25 -14.89
CA LYS A 246 10.03 -12.78 -14.79
C LYS A 246 9.75 -11.72 -13.70
N LYS A 247 10.62 -11.53 -12.70
CA LYS A 247 10.43 -10.59 -11.58
C LYS A 247 11.79 -10.13 -11.02
N PHE A 248 12.03 -8.82 -10.94
CA PHE A 248 13.28 -8.25 -10.42
C PHE A 248 13.12 -7.70 -8.99
N PHE A 249 13.88 -8.27 -8.04
CA PHE A 249 13.69 -8.05 -6.59
C PHE A 249 14.93 -7.52 -5.84
N GLY A 250 15.99 -7.11 -6.52
CA GLY A 250 17.15 -6.58 -5.81
C GLY A 250 18.35 -6.31 -6.68
N LEU A 251 19.31 -5.62 -6.11
CA LEU A 251 20.53 -5.21 -6.78
C LEU A 251 21.76 -5.91 -6.17
N PRO A 252 22.87 -6.04 -6.93
CA PRO A 252 24.17 -6.31 -6.33
C PRO A 252 24.48 -5.33 -5.19
N LYS A 253 25.25 -5.79 -4.20
CA LYS A 253 25.44 -5.08 -2.91
C LYS A 253 26.11 -3.70 -3.06
N GLU A 254 26.79 -3.44 -4.15
CA GLU A 254 27.41 -2.16 -4.46
C GLU A 254 26.42 -1.10 -4.98
N TYR A 255 25.18 -1.47 -5.28
CA TYR A 255 24.17 -0.59 -5.88
C TYR A 255 22.99 -0.28 -4.95
N VAL A 256 22.34 0.84 -5.24
CA VAL A 256 21.06 1.26 -4.65
C VAL A 256 20.21 1.98 -5.70
N ALA A 257 18.90 1.77 -5.70
CA ALA A 257 17.96 2.48 -6.56
C ALA A 257 16.88 3.18 -5.73
N LEU A 258 16.58 4.42 -6.10
CA LEU A 258 15.39 5.14 -5.65
C LEU A 258 14.34 5.07 -6.75
N THR A 259 13.14 4.62 -6.40
CA THR A 259 12.00 4.52 -7.31
C THR A 259 10.80 5.24 -6.72
N PHE A 260 10.02 5.93 -7.56
CA PHE A 260 8.90 6.76 -7.14
C PHE A 260 7.62 6.33 -7.87
N ASP A 261 6.62 5.90 -7.11
CA ASP A 261 5.32 5.44 -7.61
C ASP A 261 4.25 6.54 -7.47
N ASP A 262 3.07 6.28 -8.02
CA ASP A 262 1.83 7.09 -7.94
C ASP A 262 1.86 8.47 -8.60
N GLY A 263 3.00 8.90 -9.12
CA GLY A 263 3.12 10.08 -9.97
C GLY A 263 2.48 9.92 -11.37
N PRO A 264 2.65 10.91 -12.26
CA PRO A 264 3.19 12.23 -11.95
C PRO A 264 2.22 13.03 -11.08
N SER A 265 2.73 14.04 -10.39
CA SER A 265 1.92 14.97 -9.61
C SER A 265 2.51 16.38 -9.67
N LYS A 266 1.94 17.29 -8.87
CA LYS A 266 2.55 18.61 -8.64
C LYS A 266 3.93 18.54 -7.95
N LEU A 267 4.25 17.42 -7.29
CA LEU A 267 5.50 17.22 -6.55
C LEU A 267 6.62 16.61 -7.40
N THR A 268 6.32 16.03 -8.57
CA THR A 268 7.33 15.42 -9.45
C THR A 268 8.51 16.37 -9.68
N LYS A 269 8.22 17.66 -9.95
CA LYS A 269 9.27 18.65 -10.20
C LYS A 269 10.20 18.81 -8.99
N ASP A 270 9.65 18.93 -7.79
CA ASP A 270 10.43 19.12 -6.56
C ASP A 270 11.34 17.91 -6.30
N ILE A 271 10.84 16.70 -6.54
CA ILE A 271 11.61 15.46 -6.42
C ILE A 271 12.75 15.43 -7.45
N VAL A 272 12.44 15.73 -8.72
CA VAL A 272 13.43 15.76 -9.82
C VAL A 272 14.52 16.81 -9.57
N ASP A 273 14.17 17.98 -9.04
CA ASP A 273 15.12 19.04 -8.70
C ASP A 273 16.11 18.55 -7.64
N ILE A 274 15.61 17.98 -6.53
CA ILE A 274 16.47 17.43 -5.46
C ILE A 274 17.40 16.34 -6.01
N LEU A 275 16.88 15.42 -6.83
CA LEU A 275 17.67 14.35 -7.43
C LEU A 275 18.77 14.91 -8.36
N THR A 276 18.42 15.90 -9.19
CA THR A 276 19.34 16.53 -10.13
C THR A 276 20.44 17.30 -9.40
N GLU A 277 20.08 18.13 -8.42
CA GLU A 277 21.03 18.87 -7.57
C GLU A 277 22.01 17.92 -6.86
N GLN A 278 21.52 16.74 -6.48
CA GLN A 278 22.31 15.72 -5.81
C GLN A 278 23.05 14.79 -6.79
N ASN A 279 22.89 14.93 -8.11
CA ASN A 279 23.41 13.99 -9.10
C ASN A 279 23.02 12.54 -8.76
N VAL A 280 21.73 12.29 -8.56
CA VAL A 280 21.17 10.97 -8.27
C VAL A 280 20.19 10.57 -9.37
N PRO A 281 20.39 9.43 -10.05
CA PRO A 281 19.43 8.86 -10.97
C PRO A 281 18.24 8.26 -10.20
N ALA A 282 17.06 8.28 -10.79
CA ALA A 282 15.88 7.59 -10.25
C ALA A 282 14.97 7.06 -11.36
N THR A 283 14.07 6.16 -10.97
CA THR A 283 13.01 5.63 -11.84
C THR A 283 11.64 6.04 -11.29
N PHE A 284 10.82 6.67 -12.12
CA PHE A 284 9.45 7.06 -11.79
C PHE A 284 8.47 6.12 -12.49
N LEU A 285 7.51 5.56 -11.75
CA LEU A 285 6.49 4.66 -12.26
C LEU A 285 5.16 5.39 -12.22
N PHE A 286 4.68 5.79 -13.39
CA PHE A 286 3.57 6.73 -13.49
C PHE A 286 2.23 6.07 -13.78
N VAL A 287 1.20 6.56 -13.08
CA VAL A 287 -0.20 6.20 -13.30
C VAL A 287 -0.74 6.95 -14.51
N GLY A 288 -1.35 6.23 -15.46
CA GLY A 288 -1.77 6.81 -16.74
C GLY A 288 -2.79 7.95 -16.65
N GLN A 289 -3.75 7.87 -15.71
CA GLN A 289 -4.68 8.96 -15.43
C GLN A 289 -3.94 10.24 -15.00
N ASN A 290 -2.88 10.09 -14.20
CA ASN A 290 -2.06 11.22 -13.76
C ASN A 290 -1.21 11.77 -14.91
N VAL A 291 -0.66 10.92 -15.78
CA VAL A 291 0.06 11.33 -17.01
C VAL A 291 -0.82 12.23 -17.88
N ALA A 292 -2.11 11.92 -18.01
CA ALA A 292 -3.03 12.74 -18.78
C ALA A 292 -3.25 14.15 -18.17
N HIS A 293 -3.10 14.30 -16.86
CA HIS A 293 -3.32 15.54 -16.12
C HIS A 293 -2.04 16.39 -15.92
N TYR A 294 -0.90 15.74 -15.69
CA TYR A 294 0.38 16.39 -15.38
C TYR A 294 1.43 16.12 -16.47
N LYS A 295 1.11 16.46 -17.72
CA LYS A 295 1.97 16.15 -18.88
C LYS A 295 3.34 16.84 -18.78
N GLU A 296 3.36 18.06 -18.26
CA GLU A 296 4.55 18.86 -18.07
C GLU A 296 5.49 18.22 -17.04
N ALA A 297 4.96 17.56 -16.01
CA ALA A 297 5.77 16.83 -15.03
C ALA A 297 6.47 15.62 -15.67
N VAL A 298 5.78 14.91 -16.58
CA VAL A 298 6.37 13.78 -17.33
C VAL A 298 7.51 14.24 -18.23
N THR A 299 7.28 15.30 -19.02
CA THR A 299 8.33 15.84 -19.90
C THR A 299 9.48 16.43 -19.09
N TYR A 300 9.21 17.05 -17.94
CA TYR A 300 10.24 17.55 -17.03
C TYR A 300 11.13 16.44 -16.49
N ALA A 301 10.55 15.38 -15.91
CA ALA A 301 11.31 14.25 -15.40
C ALA A 301 12.16 13.58 -16.49
N ALA A 302 11.57 13.34 -17.68
CA ALA A 302 12.27 12.75 -18.82
C ALA A 302 13.42 13.63 -19.34
N GLY A 303 13.19 14.96 -19.39
CA GLY A 303 14.17 15.95 -19.84
C GLY A 303 15.37 16.09 -18.89
N HIS A 304 15.18 15.79 -17.60
CA HIS A 304 16.24 15.75 -16.60
C HIS A 304 16.90 14.37 -16.46
N GLY A 305 16.66 13.47 -17.42
CA GLY A 305 17.35 12.17 -17.47
C GLY A 305 16.80 11.12 -16.50
N MET A 306 15.64 11.36 -15.87
CA MET A 306 14.99 10.34 -15.05
C MET A 306 14.40 9.23 -15.94
N SER A 307 14.44 7.99 -15.43
CA SER A 307 13.76 6.88 -16.08
C SER A 307 12.27 6.92 -15.76
N ILE A 308 11.43 6.59 -16.74
CA ILE A 308 9.97 6.61 -16.61
C ILE A 308 9.41 5.25 -17.02
N GLY A 309 8.56 4.68 -16.17
CA GLY A 309 7.87 3.41 -16.39
C GLY A 309 6.36 3.52 -16.14
N ASN A 310 5.70 2.39 -16.34
CA ASN A 310 4.26 2.21 -16.27
C ASN A 310 3.81 1.76 -14.87
N HIS A 311 2.77 2.40 -14.32
CA HIS A 311 2.15 2.01 -13.06
C HIS A 311 0.63 1.79 -13.17
N SER A 312 0.19 1.17 -14.28
CA SER A 312 -1.22 1.00 -14.69
C SER A 312 -1.92 2.33 -15.04
N TRP A 313 -3.08 2.24 -15.68
CA TRP A 313 -3.87 3.40 -16.07
C TRP A 313 -4.50 4.10 -14.86
N ASP A 314 -5.04 3.33 -13.93
CA ASP A 314 -5.97 3.79 -12.89
C ASP A 314 -5.65 3.26 -11.49
N HIS A 315 -4.45 2.72 -11.29
CA HIS A 315 -3.99 2.14 -10.04
C HIS A 315 -4.87 0.95 -9.55
N SER A 316 -5.43 0.21 -10.49
CA SER A 316 -6.26 -0.97 -10.22
C SER A 316 -5.42 -2.23 -9.93
N VAL A 317 -6.01 -3.20 -9.22
CA VAL A 317 -5.38 -4.49 -8.93
C VAL A 317 -5.48 -5.39 -10.17
N LEU A 318 -4.57 -5.22 -11.13
CA LEU A 318 -4.63 -5.86 -12.46
C LEU A 318 -4.64 -7.40 -12.43
N THR A 319 -4.18 -8.05 -11.35
CA THR A 319 -4.29 -9.51 -11.20
C THR A 319 -5.74 -10.01 -11.05
N LYS A 320 -6.70 -9.11 -10.87
CA LYS A 320 -8.14 -9.41 -10.83
C LYS A 320 -8.84 -9.18 -12.17
N SER A 321 -8.13 -8.59 -13.13
CA SER A 321 -8.61 -8.33 -14.49
C SER A 321 -8.22 -9.47 -15.42
N ASP A 322 -8.97 -9.62 -16.51
CA ASP A 322 -8.61 -10.57 -17.56
C ASP A 322 -7.45 -10.06 -18.44
N ALA A 323 -6.88 -10.95 -19.26
CA ALA A 323 -5.73 -10.63 -20.10
C ALA A 323 -5.97 -9.46 -21.07
N GLN A 324 -7.20 -9.26 -21.56
CA GLN A 324 -7.52 -8.17 -22.48
C GLN A 324 -7.52 -6.84 -21.73
N GLU A 325 -8.21 -6.79 -20.59
CA GLU A 325 -8.23 -5.63 -19.69
C GLU A 325 -6.83 -5.24 -19.24
N GLN A 326 -6.01 -6.23 -18.84
CA GLN A 326 -4.60 -5.98 -18.49
C GLN A 326 -3.84 -5.35 -19.66
N SER A 327 -3.97 -5.90 -20.86
CA SER A 327 -3.25 -5.43 -22.04
C SER A 327 -3.68 -4.00 -22.44
N GLU A 328 -4.98 -3.71 -22.42
CA GLU A 328 -5.50 -2.39 -22.72
C GLU A 328 -5.07 -1.35 -21.67
N ASN A 329 -5.13 -1.72 -20.39
CA ASN A 329 -4.71 -0.85 -19.30
C ASN A 329 -3.22 -0.46 -19.44
N LEU A 330 -2.35 -1.44 -19.66
CA LEU A 330 -0.91 -1.24 -19.84
C LEU A 330 -0.58 -0.41 -21.09
N SER A 331 -1.14 -0.78 -22.23
CA SER A 331 -0.83 -0.14 -23.52
C SER A 331 -1.26 1.33 -23.55
N LYS A 332 -2.37 1.66 -22.90
CA LYS A 332 -2.87 3.03 -22.81
C LYS A 332 -1.92 3.96 -22.07
N VAL A 333 -1.27 3.47 -21.01
CA VAL A 333 -0.23 4.22 -20.29
C VAL A 333 1.00 4.41 -21.16
N ASN A 334 1.46 3.34 -21.82
CA ASN A 334 2.63 3.38 -22.71
C ASN A 334 2.43 4.43 -23.81
N ILE A 335 1.30 4.39 -24.52
CA ILE A 335 0.98 5.37 -25.56
C ILE A 335 1.03 6.81 -25.01
N ALA A 336 0.47 7.04 -23.81
CA ALA A 336 0.45 8.37 -23.21
C ALA A 336 1.86 8.88 -22.84
N ILE A 337 2.71 8.02 -22.28
CA ILE A 337 4.08 8.37 -21.88
C ILE A 337 5.00 8.51 -23.11
N GLU A 338 4.93 7.58 -24.06
CA GLU A 338 5.77 7.57 -25.27
C GLU A 338 5.48 8.78 -26.17
N ALA A 339 4.22 9.23 -26.23
CA ALA A 339 3.84 10.44 -26.95
C ALA A 339 4.49 11.72 -26.39
N LEU A 340 4.77 11.75 -25.08
CA LEU A 340 5.38 12.90 -24.40
C LEU A 340 6.91 12.82 -24.37
N THR A 341 7.46 11.61 -24.23
CA THR A 341 8.89 11.39 -23.98
C THR A 341 9.67 10.98 -25.22
N HIS A 342 8.98 10.51 -26.27
CA HIS A 342 9.56 9.93 -27.48
C HIS A 342 10.54 8.77 -27.21
N LYS A 343 10.38 8.08 -26.08
CA LYS A 343 11.19 6.94 -25.66
C LYS A 343 10.24 5.78 -25.34
N PRO A 344 10.59 4.53 -25.69
CA PRO A 344 9.75 3.38 -25.38
C PRO A 344 9.63 3.19 -23.87
N VAL A 345 8.45 2.78 -23.41
CA VAL A 345 8.24 2.37 -22.02
C VAL A 345 8.56 0.89 -21.87
N THR A 346 9.57 0.60 -21.07
CA THR A 346 10.20 -0.73 -20.94
C THR A 346 10.09 -1.30 -19.52
N LEU A 347 9.49 -0.54 -18.60
CA LEU A 347 9.32 -0.92 -17.20
C LEU A 347 7.85 -0.85 -16.82
N PHE A 348 7.40 -1.84 -16.06
CA PHE A 348 6.11 -1.87 -15.42
C PHE A 348 6.27 -2.25 -13.95
N ARG A 349 5.59 -1.53 -13.06
CA ARG A 349 5.38 -1.96 -11.68
C ARG A 349 3.89 -2.12 -11.43
N PRO A 350 3.42 -3.28 -10.94
CA PRO A 350 2.02 -3.45 -10.63
C PRO A 350 1.63 -2.68 -9.35
N PRO A 351 0.48 -1.97 -9.34
CA PRO A 351 -0.09 -1.39 -8.13
C PRO A 351 -0.14 -2.38 -6.97
N TYR A 352 0.14 -1.90 -5.76
CA TYR A 352 0.15 -2.69 -4.52
C TYR A 352 1.13 -3.88 -4.51
N GLY A 353 2.02 -4.00 -5.50
CA GLY A 353 2.81 -5.21 -5.71
C GLY A 353 1.96 -6.44 -6.06
N ALA A 354 0.72 -6.25 -6.52
CA ALA A 354 -0.15 -7.36 -6.89
C ALA A 354 0.32 -7.93 -8.23
N VAL A 355 1.03 -9.06 -8.20
CA VAL A 355 1.63 -9.69 -9.38
C VAL A 355 1.31 -11.17 -9.47
N ASN A 356 0.97 -11.64 -10.67
CA ASN A 356 0.88 -13.05 -11.02
C ASN A 356 1.55 -13.30 -12.38
N ASP A 357 1.69 -14.56 -12.77
CA ASP A 357 2.44 -14.91 -13.99
C ASP A 357 1.73 -14.48 -15.27
N GLU A 358 0.40 -14.35 -15.24
CA GLU A 358 -0.41 -13.83 -16.35
C GLU A 358 -0.12 -12.35 -16.59
N LEU A 359 -0.12 -11.53 -15.53
CA LEU A 359 0.17 -10.10 -15.62
C LEU A 359 1.61 -9.84 -16.05
N VAL A 360 2.57 -10.63 -15.55
CA VAL A 360 3.96 -10.57 -16.04
C VAL A 360 4.04 -10.89 -17.52
N ALA A 361 3.34 -11.92 -17.99
CA ALA A 361 3.30 -12.28 -19.41
C ALA A 361 2.61 -11.18 -20.25
N SER A 362 1.59 -10.52 -19.71
CA SER A 362 0.91 -9.38 -20.35
C SER A 362 1.85 -8.19 -20.53
N ALA A 363 2.59 -7.82 -19.48
CA ALA A 363 3.63 -6.79 -19.56
C ALA A 363 4.75 -7.17 -20.55
N GLY A 364 5.20 -8.42 -20.52
CA GLY A 364 6.24 -8.93 -21.43
C GLY A 364 5.84 -8.91 -22.91
N LYS A 365 4.55 -9.14 -23.24
CA LYS A 365 4.02 -8.99 -24.61
C LYS A 365 4.09 -7.55 -25.12
N GLN A 366 4.21 -6.58 -24.22
CA GLN A 366 4.40 -5.16 -24.53
C GLN A 366 5.84 -4.71 -24.30
N HIS A 367 6.79 -5.66 -24.24
CA HIS A 367 8.22 -5.42 -24.06
C HIS A 367 8.57 -4.69 -22.75
N MET A 368 7.74 -4.84 -21.73
CA MET A 368 8.00 -4.29 -20.40
C MET A 368 8.51 -5.36 -19.43
N LYS A 369 9.45 -4.95 -18.59
CA LYS A 369 10.01 -5.74 -17.49
C LYS A 369 9.29 -5.39 -16.19
N THR A 370 8.97 -6.41 -15.40
CA THR A 370 8.25 -6.21 -14.14
C THR A 370 9.22 -5.87 -13.01
N LEU A 371 9.26 -4.59 -12.62
CA LEU A 371 10.12 -4.03 -11.58
C LEU A 371 9.37 -3.99 -10.23
N LEU A 372 9.89 -4.70 -9.24
CA LEU A 372 9.37 -4.64 -7.87
C LEU A 372 10.37 -3.92 -6.96
N TRP A 373 10.29 -4.16 -5.65
CA TRP A 373 11.15 -3.55 -4.66
C TRP A 373 11.45 -4.56 -3.54
N ASN A 374 12.50 -4.27 -2.77
CA ASN A 374 12.88 -5.03 -1.58
C ASN A 374 13.13 -4.13 -0.36
N ARG A 375 12.89 -2.82 -0.51
CA ARG A 375 12.94 -1.82 0.55
C ARG A 375 11.71 -0.93 0.45
N ASP A 376 10.95 -0.86 1.53
CA ASP A 376 9.71 -0.10 1.65
C ASP A 376 9.75 0.71 2.95
N PRO A 377 10.05 2.01 2.87
CA PRO A 377 10.03 2.91 4.03
C PRO A 377 8.62 3.24 4.56
N GLU A 378 7.56 2.76 3.89
CA GLU A 378 6.16 3.08 4.19
C GLU A 378 5.87 4.60 4.24
N ASP A 379 6.47 5.34 3.29
CA ASP A 379 6.34 6.80 3.23
C ASP A 379 4.89 7.27 3.01
N TRP A 380 4.08 6.47 2.31
CA TRP A 380 2.63 6.66 2.18
C TRP A 380 1.86 6.65 3.51
N ASN A 381 2.45 6.12 4.59
CA ASN A 381 1.88 6.07 5.94
C ASN A 381 2.61 6.99 6.93
N ALA A 382 3.64 7.71 6.47
CA ALA A 382 4.44 8.57 7.33
C ALA A 382 3.66 9.80 7.78
N LYS A 383 3.85 10.20 9.04
CA LYS A 383 3.27 11.44 9.59
C LYS A 383 4.27 12.60 9.54
N THR A 384 5.54 12.26 9.40
CA THR A 384 6.67 13.18 9.41
C THR A 384 7.79 12.65 8.50
N PRO A 385 8.65 13.52 7.95
CA PRO A 385 9.84 13.10 7.21
C PRO A 385 10.78 12.22 8.05
N GLU A 386 10.80 12.41 9.36
CA GLU A 386 11.59 11.63 10.30
C GLU A 386 11.14 10.17 10.39
N ASP A 387 9.85 9.88 10.19
CA ASP A 387 9.36 8.50 10.15
C ASP A 387 9.95 7.74 8.95
N ILE A 388 10.08 8.40 7.80
CA ILE A 388 10.67 7.83 6.58
C ILE A 388 12.18 7.61 6.78
N THR A 389 12.91 8.63 7.23
CA THR A 389 14.37 8.52 7.39
C THR A 389 14.79 7.50 8.45
N ARG A 390 13.97 7.29 9.48
CA ARG A 390 14.22 6.27 10.51
C ARG A 390 14.36 4.87 9.91
N TYR A 391 13.58 4.53 8.87
CA TYR A 391 13.66 3.25 8.19
C TYR A 391 15.08 2.93 7.70
N PHE A 392 15.75 3.91 7.08
CA PHE A 392 17.07 3.74 6.48
C PHE A 392 18.16 3.38 7.48
N HIS A 393 17.98 3.73 8.76
CA HIS A 393 18.91 3.40 9.84
C HIS A 393 18.77 1.95 10.36
N HIS A 394 17.67 1.27 10.05
CA HIS A 394 17.35 -0.07 10.58
C HIS A 394 17.43 -1.18 9.53
N VAL A 395 17.70 -0.83 8.26
CA VAL A 395 17.78 -1.79 7.15
C VAL A 395 19.14 -1.73 6.45
N GLU A 396 19.55 -2.86 5.87
CA GLU A 396 20.73 -2.90 5.00
C GLU A 396 20.45 -2.14 3.71
N ALA A 397 21.27 -1.13 3.43
CA ALA A 397 21.13 -0.26 2.26
C ALA A 397 21.66 -0.90 0.98
N ALA A 398 22.69 -1.75 1.09
CA ALA A 398 23.30 -2.44 -0.02
C ALA A 398 22.29 -3.33 -0.77
N GLY A 399 22.24 -3.18 -2.09
CA GLY A 399 21.35 -3.97 -2.96
C GLY A 399 19.86 -3.53 -2.90
N GLY A 400 19.59 -2.38 -2.31
CA GLY A 400 18.23 -1.88 -2.08
C GLY A 400 17.59 -1.27 -3.32
N ILE A 401 16.35 -1.68 -3.61
CA ILE A 401 15.42 -0.98 -4.49
C ILE A 401 14.35 -0.41 -3.58
N TYR A 402 14.40 0.91 -3.38
CA TYR A 402 13.48 1.61 -2.50
C TYR A 402 12.25 2.04 -3.27
N VAL A 403 11.07 1.59 -2.85
CA VAL A 403 9.80 2.17 -3.26
C VAL A 403 9.52 3.40 -2.40
N LEU A 404 9.24 4.51 -3.05
CA LEU A 404 8.79 5.77 -2.48
C LEU A 404 7.60 6.25 -3.31
N HIS A 405 6.85 7.22 -2.82
CA HIS A 405 5.69 7.78 -3.48
C HIS A 405 5.85 9.29 -3.60
N GLU A 406 5.14 9.90 -4.55
CA GLU A 406 5.10 11.36 -4.68
C GLU A 406 4.26 12.00 -3.55
N ASP A 407 4.80 12.00 -2.34
CA ASP A 407 4.21 12.61 -1.15
C ASP A 407 5.06 13.78 -0.62
N LYS A 408 4.41 14.72 0.08
CA LYS A 408 5.06 15.88 0.67
C LYS A 408 6.16 15.49 1.66
N HIS A 409 5.92 14.51 2.52
CA HIS A 409 6.91 14.06 3.50
C HIS A 409 8.10 13.37 2.83
N THR A 410 7.87 12.69 1.71
CA THR A 410 8.93 12.11 0.88
C THR A 410 9.83 13.20 0.30
N VAL A 411 9.25 14.28 -0.25
CA VAL A 411 10.02 15.45 -0.74
C VAL A 411 10.89 16.03 0.37
N GLU A 412 10.32 16.22 1.56
CA GLU A 412 11.03 16.77 2.73
C GLU A 412 12.15 15.83 3.24
N ALA A 413 11.94 14.51 3.19
CA ALA A 413 12.90 13.50 3.65
C ALA A 413 14.03 13.21 2.64
N LEU A 414 13.77 13.41 1.35
CA LEU A 414 14.65 12.97 0.26
C LEU A 414 16.10 13.46 0.37
N PRO A 415 16.41 14.72 0.73
CA PRO A 415 17.79 15.15 0.91
C PRO A 415 18.54 14.36 1.99
N ALA A 416 17.87 14.03 3.10
CA ALA A 416 18.46 13.26 4.19
C ALA A 416 18.66 11.79 3.79
N ILE A 417 17.71 11.21 3.06
CA ILE A 417 17.81 9.85 2.50
C ILE A 417 19.03 9.74 1.58
N ILE A 418 19.16 10.66 0.61
CA ILE A 418 20.28 10.68 -0.34
C ILE A 418 21.61 10.82 0.40
N LYS A 419 21.69 11.74 1.37
CA LYS A 419 22.89 11.95 2.18
C LYS A 419 23.29 10.68 2.93
N TYR A 420 22.34 9.98 3.54
CA TYR A 420 22.60 8.73 4.24
C TYR A 420 23.14 7.65 3.31
N LEU A 421 22.48 7.43 2.17
CA LEU A 421 22.87 6.41 1.19
C LEU A 421 24.23 6.70 0.55
N LYS A 422 24.54 7.96 0.23
CA LYS A 422 25.90 8.36 -0.22
C LYS A 422 26.97 8.03 0.84
N GLY A 423 26.65 8.20 2.13
CA GLY A 423 27.53 7.83 3.23
C GLY A 423 27.84 6.33 3.35
N LYS A 424 27.09 5.47 2.64
CA LYS A 424 27.34 4.02 2.58
C LYS A 424 28.25 3.60 1.42
N ASN A 425 28.76 4.55 0.63
CA ASN A 425 29.63 4.29 -0.52
C ASN A 425 28.97 3.37 -1.58
N LEU A 426 27.65 3.50 -1.75
CA LEU A 426 26.87 2.78 -2.76
C LEU A 426 26.74 3.61 -4.04
N THR A 427 26.66 2.92 -5.18
CA THR A 427 26.42 3.55 -6.48
C THR A 427 24.91 3.63 -6.75
N PHE A 428 24.40 4.83 -6.97
CA PHE A 428 23.00 5.00 -7.36
C PHE A 428 22.77 4.57 -8.81
N VAL A 429 21.64 3.89 -9.05
CA VAL A 429 21.24 3.39 -10.37
C VAL A 429 19.78 3.69 -10.65
N ALA A 430 19.45 3.77 -11.93
CA ALA A 430 18.07 3.74 -12.43
C ALA A 430 17.89 2.53 -13.35
N PHE A 431 16.65 2.12 -13.54
CA PHE A 431 16.27 1.03 -14.44
C PHE A 431 15.91 1.57 -15.82
N LYS A 432 16.09 0.76 -16.86
CA LYS A 432 15.50 0.99 -18.18
C LYS A 432 15.08 -0.36 -18.75
#